data_AF-A0A962YB89-F1
#
_entry.id   AF-A0A962YB89-F1
#
_cell.length_a   1.000
_cell.length_b   1.000
_cell.length_c   1.000
_cell.angle_alpha   90.00
_cell.angle_beta   90.00
_cell.angle_gamma   90.00
#
_symmetry.space_group_name_H-M   'P 1'
#
loop_
_entity.id
_entity.type
_entity.pdbx_description
1 polymer ?
#
loop_
_entity_poly.entity_id
_entity_poly.type
_entity_poly.pdbx_seq_one_letter_code
_entity_poly.pdbx_strand_id
1 'polypeptide(L)' 'MKQAVRVAITGAAGNIGYALAFRIAAGDMLGPDQPVILQLLEITPALQALQGVVMELNDCA' A
#
# COMPACT_ATOMS: atom_id res chain seq x y z
N MET A 1 -4.99 1.07 -21.01
CA MET A 1 -4.60 1.21 -19.59
C MET A 1 -3.09 1.19 -19.51
N LYS A 2 -2.47 2.06 -18.70
CA LYS A 2 -1.01 2.01 -18.48
C LYS A 2 -0.63 0.67 -17.83
N GLN A 3 0.59 0.21 -18.09
CA GLN A 3 1.12 -0.97 -17.42
C GLN A 3 1.26 -0.69 -15.91
N ALA A 4 0.84 -1.63 -15.07
CA ALA A 4 0.93 -1.47 -13.63
C ALA A 4 2.40 -1.42 -13.16
N VAL A 5 2.70 -0.50 -12.25
CA VAL A 5 4.03 -0.38 -11.63
C VAL A 5 4.03 -0.95 -10.21
N ARG A 6 5.16 -1.51 -9.79
CA ARG A 6 5.32 -2.08 -8.45
C ARG A 6 5.92 -1.03 -7.51
N VAL A 7 5.31 -0.88 -6.34
CA VAL A 7 5.79 0.04 -5.30
C VAL A 7 6.01 -0.76 -4.03
N ALA A 8 7.26 -0.80 -3.55
CA ALA A 8 7.59 -1.45 -2.29
C ALA A 8 7.53 -0.44 -1.13
N ILE A 9 6.83 -0.81 -0.05
CA ILE A 9 6.74 -0.01 1.19
C ILE A 9 7.26 -0.85 2.34
N THR A 10 8.37 -0.44 2.94
CA THR A 10 8.88 -1.04 4.18
C THR A 10 8.28 -0.34 5.40
N GLY A 11 8.08 -1.06 6.50
CA GLY A 11 7.44 -0.47 7.68
C GLY A 11 5.96 -0.16 7.43
N ALA A 12 5.32 -0.97 6.58
CA ALA A 12 4.00 -0.66 6.01
C ALA A 12 2.87 -0.69 7.05
N ALA A 13 3.05 -1.36 8.19
CA ALA A 13 2.09 -1.37 9.27
C ALA A 13 2.29 -0.22 10.28
N GLY A 14 3.38 0.56 10.14
CA GLY A 14 3.61 1.75 10.95
C GLY A 14 2.73 2.94 10.51
N ASN A 15 2.57 3.94 11.38
CA ASN A 15 1.68 5.09 11.15
C ASN A 15 1.92 5.81 9.81
N ILE A 16 3.19 5.96 9.40
CA ILE A 16 3.54 6.60 8.12
C ILE A 16 3.23 5.65 6.95
N GLY A 17 3.62 4.38 7.05
CA GLY A 17 3.38 3.37 6.02
C GLY A 17 1.88 3.20 5.75
N TYR A 18 1.07 3.16 6.81
CA TYR A 18 -0.37 3.14 6.76
C TYR A 18 -0.93 4.33 5.98
N ALA A 19 -0.67 5.57 6.43
CA ALA A 19 -1.19 6.76 5.77
C ALA A 19 -0.72 6.90 4.32
N LEU A 20 0.52 6.50 4.03
CA LEU A 20 1.10 6.57 2.70
C LEU A 20 0.46 5.55 1.72
N ALA A 21 0.19 4.33 2.18
CA ALA A 21 -0.33 3.26 1.32
C ALA A 21 -1.66 3.63 0.65
N PHE A 22 -2.61 4.23 1.41
CA PHE A 22 -3.91 4.66 0.85
C PHE A 22 -3.76 5.79 -0.17
N ARG A 23 -2.85 6.74 0.07
CA ARG A 23 -2.61 7.84 -0.88
C ARG A 23 -1.99 7.33 -2.18
N ILE A 24 -1.07 6.36 -2.09
CA ILE A 24 -0.49 5.74 -3.28
C ILE A 24 -1.57 4.95 -4.04
N ALA A 25 -2.39 4.18 -3.34
CA ALA A 25 -3.51 3.43 -3.95
C ALA A 25 -4.54 4.35 -4.62
N ALA A 26 -4.80 5.54 -4.06
CA ALA A 26 -5.68 6.55 -4.63
C ALA A 26 -5.09 7.30 -5.85
N GLY A 27 -3.81 7.08 -6.17
CA GLY A 27 -3.14 7.71 -7.31
C GLY A 27 -2.46 9.05 -7.02
N ASP A 28 -2.42 9.52 -5.76
CA ASP A 28 -1.81 10.81 -5.39
C ASP A 28 -0.32 10.89 -5.75
N MET A 29 0.38 9.75 -5.76
CA MET A 29 1.83 9.70 -5.94
C MET A 29 2.25 9.67 -7.42
N LEU A 30 1.55 8.88 -8.24
CA LEU A 30 1.95 8.60 -9.64
C LEU A 30 0.91 9.05 -10.68
N GLY A 31 -0.16 9.69 -10.22
CA GLY A 31 -1.30 10.14 -11.02
C GLY A 31 -2.43 9.11 -11.05
N PRO A 32 -3.69 9.57 -11.25
CA PRO A 32 -4.89 8.73 -11.17
C PRO A 32 -4.96 7.66 -12.27
N ASP A 33 -4.25 7.85 -13.39
CA ASP A 33 -4.27 6.92 -14.53
C ASP A 33 -3.16 5.85 -14.46
N GLN A 34 -2.37 5.80 -13.39
CA GLN A 34 -1.25 4.87 -13.23
C GLN A 34 -1.64 3.73 -12.27
N PRO A 35 -1.94 2.51 -12.75
CA PRO A 35 -2.21 1.38 -11.87
C PRO A 35 -0.96 1.02 -11.05
N VAL A 36 -1.16 0.64 -9.80
CA VAL A 36 -0.08 0.26 -8.87
C VAL A 36 -0.29 -1.13 -8.29
N ILE A 37 0.82 -1.81 -8.00
CA ILE A 37 0.87 -3.03 -7.21
C ILE A 37 1.69 -2.73 -5.96
N LEU A 38 1.02 -2.68 -4.81
CA LEU A 38 1.70 -2.44 -3.53
C LEU A 38 2.36 -3.73 -3.03
N GLN A 39 3.65 -3.65 -2.74
CA GLN A 39 4.43 -4.70 -2.10
C GLN A 39 4.80 -4.25 -0.68
N LEU A 40 4.01 -4.69 0.29
CA LEU A 40 4.15 -4.25 1.67
C LEU A 40 5.07 -5.18 2.46
N LEU A 41 6.07 -4.61 3.15
CA LEU A 41 7.07 -5.34 3.92
C LEU A 41 7.08 -4.89 5.38
N GLU A 42 7.11 -5.86 6.29
CA GLU A 42 7.27 -5.65 7.72
C GLU A 42 8.14 -6.70 8.38
N ILE A 43 8.56 -6.40 9.62
CA ILE A 43 9.16 -7.38 10.51
C ILE A 43 8.12 -8.42 10.98
N THR A 44 8.58 -9.64 11.30
CA THR A 44 7.70 -10.75 11.71
C THR A 44 6.68 -10.39 12.80
N PRO A 45 7.05 -9.65 13.88
CA PRO A 45 6.10 -9.27 14.92
C PRO A 45 4.95 -8.37 14.45
N ALA A 46 5.12 -7.65 13.33
CA ALA A 46 4.14 -6.72 12.80
C ALA A 46 3.25 -7.32 11.69
N LEU A 47 3.44 -8.59 11.32
CA LEU A 47 2.69 -9.20 10.21
C LEU A 47 1.18 -9.26 10.44
N GLN A 48 0.72 -9.42 11.68
CA GLN A 48 -0.72 -9.38 11.99
C GLN A 48 -1.30 -7.97 11.77
N ALA A 49 -0.59 -6.92 12.18
CA ALA A 49 -0.99 -5.54 11.91
C ALA A 49 -0.96 -5.26 10.39
N LEU A 50 0.06 -5.77 9.69
CA LEU A 50 0.16 -5.64 8.24
C LEU A 50 -1.02 -6.30 7.51
N GLN A 51 -1.50 -7.45 7.98
CA GLN A 51 -2.73 -8.07 7.46
C GLN A 51 -3.94 -7.15 7.63
N GLY A 52 -4.03 -6.42 8.75
CA GLY A 52 -5.03 -5.35 8.94
C GLY A 52 -4.99 -4.31 7.84
N VAL A 53 -3.81 -3.76 7.55
CA VAL A 53 -3.63 -2.77 6.47
C VAL A 53 -4.04 -3.33 5.11
N VAL A 54 -3.70 -4.59 4.82
CA VAL A 54 -4.11 -5.25 3.57
C VAL A 54 -5.63 -5.40 3.48
N MET A 55 -6.32 -5.74 4.57
CA MET A 55 -7.79 -5.82 4.60
C MET A 55 -8.40 -4.46 4.28
N GLU A 56 -7.96 -3.39 4.95
CA GLU A 56 -8.50 -2.05 4.74
C GLU A 56 -8.24 -1.52 3.32
N LEU A 57 -7.08 -1.81 2.73
CA LEU A 57 -6.79 -1.46 1.34
C LEU A 57 -7.71 -2.18 0.35
N ASN A 58 -8.04 -3.45 0.60
CA ASN A 58 -8.97 -4.20 -0.25
C ASN A 58 -10.41 -3.70 -0.11
N ASP A 59 -10.80 -3.22 1.07
CA ASP A 59 -12.14 -2.66 1.31
C ASP A 59 -12.35 -1.30 0.62
N CYS A 60 -11.27 -0.60 0.25
CA CYS A 60 -11.29 0.68 -0.45
C CYS A 60 -11.30 0.55 -2.00
N ALA A 61 -11.25 -0.68 -2.53
CA ALA A 61 -11.14 -0.97 -3.97
C ALA A 61 -12.49 -1.07 -4.70
#